data_AF-A0A4R4QMP8-F1
#
_entry.id   AF-A0A4R4QMP8-F1
#
_cell.length_a   1.000
_cell.length_b   1.000
_cell.length_c   1.000
_cell.angle_alpha   90.00
_cell.angle_beta   90.00
_cell.angle_gamma   90.00
#
_symmetry.space_group_name_H-M   'P 1'
#
loop_
_entity.id
_entity.type
_entity.pdbx_description
1 polymer ?
#
loop_
_entity_poly.entity_id
_entity_poly.type
_entity_poly.pdbx_seq_one_letter_code
_entity_poly.pdbx_strand_id
1 'polypeptide(L)'
;MSEAHLSERELIDGPEPVHLSDEPIRLSNHDPAADADTGAGPFRSRRVALGVALAVALGGLGAFGTLGWRIAEQKDTRLDTPQSVAGLTRDDSEGARSTADYLRSGFAADIELDYSFGTVYRDPAGPTDSPVLLFGGTALIWRPERDLDSLFGLMADETGKVAGLREVSAGRLGGVMKCGTTRGTEGFTVCGWADHGSAVMGMFPNRSVDDAAGLFRQIREAIQTRG
;
A
#
# COMPACT_ATOMS: atom_id res chain seq x y z
N MET A 1 9.33 -10.58 104.64
CA MET A 1 10.66 -10.58 105.26
C MET A 1 11.34 -11.89 104.90
N SER A 2 12.36 -11.87 104.05
CA SER A 2 13.39 -12.92 103.97
C SER A 2 14.55 -12.42 103.13
N GLU A 3 15.72 -12.56 103.71
CA GLU A 3 17.01 -12.09 103.24
C GLU A 3 17.65 -13.01 102.20
N ALA A 4 18.56 -12.37 101.46
CA ALA A 4 19.80 -12.84 100.85
C ALA A 4 20.17 -14.33 100.95
N HIS A 5 20.56 -14.90 99.81
CA HIS A 5 21.78 -15.70 99.74
C HIS A 5 22.51 -15.43 98.41
N LEU A 6 23.65 -14.76 98.53
CA LEU A 6 24.75 -14.83 97.57
C LEU A 6 25.25 -16.28 97.55
N SER A 7 25.44 -16.85 96.36
CA SER A 7 26.18 -18.09 96.19
C SER A 7 27.19 -17.92 95.05
N GLU A 8 28.43 -18.21 95.44
CA GLU A 8 29.67 -18.45 94.72
C GLU A 8 29.51 -18.91 93.27
N ARG A 9 30.29 -18.31 92.37
CA ARG A 9 30.38 -18.70 90.96
C ARG A 9 31.60 -19.60 90.80
N GLU A 10 31.39 -20.87 90.46
CA GLU A 10 32.43 -21.84 90.13
C GLU A 10 33.33 -21.33 88.99
N LEU A 11 34.65 -21.47 89.19
CA LEU A 11 35.68 -21.31 88.17
C LEU A 11 35.58 -22.51 87.22
N ILE A 12 35.09 -22.30 86.00
CA ILE A 12 35.14 -23.33 84.95
C ILE A 12 36.53 -23.25 84.31
N ASP A 13 37.29 -24.34 84.50
CA ASP A 13 38.58 -24.60 83.87
C ASP A 13 38.40 -24.67 82.33
N GLY A 14 39.14 -23.82 81.61
CA GLY A 14 39.10 -23.71 80.17
C GLY A 14 40.10 -24.68 79.51
N PRO A 15 39.81 -25.19 78.30
CA PRO A 15 40.54 -26.32 77.70
C PRO A 15 42.01 -26.02 77.37
N GLU A 16 42.85 -27.07 77.41
CA GLU A 16 44.29 -27.09 77.08
C GLU A 16 44.65 -26.33 75.79
N PRO A 17 45.84 -25.71 75.72
CA PRO A 17 46.26 -24.93 74.56
C PRO A 17 46.43 -25.82 73.32
N VAL A 18 45.81 -25.40 72.22
CA VAL A 18 45.87 -26.04 70.91
C VAL A 18 47.27 -25.87 70.31
N HIS A 19 47.95 -26.98 70.01
CA HIS A 19 49.20 -26.99 69.26
C HIS A 19 48.95 -26.62 67.79
N LEU A 20 49.53 -25.50 67.35
CA LEU A 20 49.51 -25.05 65.96
C LEU A 20 50.53 -25.83 65.13
N SER A 21 50.07 -26.62 64.16
CA SER A 21 50.92 -27.26 63.16
C SER A 21 51.40 -26.24 62.12
N ASP A 22 52.69 -26.22 61.81
CA ASP A 22 53.33 -25.38 60.78
C ASP A 22 53.00 -25.85 59.34
N GLU A 23 51.72 -25.87 58.97
CA GLU A 23 51.30 -26.02 57.57
C GLU A 23 50.74 -24.69 57.05
N PRO A 24 51.23 -24.17 55.90
CA PRO A 24 50.75 -22.92 55.37
C PRO A 24 49.29 -23.05 54.92
N ILE A 25 48.43 -22.26 55.55
CA ILE A 25 47.02 -22.07 55.18
C ILE A 25 46.95 -21.69 53.70
N ARG A 26 46.52 -22.63 52.85
CA ARG A 26 46.17 -22.31 51.46
C ARG A 26 44.79 -21.67 51.43
N LEU A 27 44.77 -20.35 51.35
CA LEU A 27 43.58 -19.58 51.01
C LEU A 27 43.15 -19.93 49.59
N SER A 28 42.10 -20.75 49.46
CA SER A 28 41.35 -20.89 48.22
C SER A 28 40.62 -19.57 47.98
N ASN A 29 41.20 -18.71 47.14
CA ASN A 29 40.48 -17.56 46.60
C ASN A 29 39.37 -18.09 45.68
N HIS A 30 38.19 -18.31 46.26
CA HIS A 30 36.97 -18.35 45.48
C HIS A 30 36.60 -16.90 45.14
N ASP A 31 37.12 -16.42 44.01
CA ASP A 31 36.69 -15.15 43.42
C ASP A 31 35.25 -15.33 42.90
N PRO A 32 34.28 -14.50 43.31
CA PRO A 32 32.96 -14.45 42.67
C PRO A 32 33.00 -13.84 41.25
N ALA A 33 34.19 -13.63 40.69
CA ALA A 33 34.41 -13.15 39.32
C ALA A 33 34.29 -14.25 38.25
N ALA A 34 33.72 -15.41 38.61
CA ALA A 34 33.39 -16.49 37.68
C ALA A 34 31.94 -16.43 37.16
N ASP A 35 31.23 -15.31 37.33
CA ASP A 35 30.16 -14.96 36.41
C ASP A 35 30.81 -14.31 35.17
N ALA A 36 31.13 -15.19 34.22
CA ALA A 36 31.48 -14.84 32.87
C ALA A 36 30.26 -14.23 32.15
N ASP A 37 29.85 -13.03 32.53
CA ASP A 37 29.01 -12.21 31.67
C ASP A 37 29.91 -11.26 30.88
N THR A 38 30.37 -11.81 29.76
CA THR A 38 30.94 -11.17 28.58
C THR A 38 30.77 -9.65 28.59
N GLY A 39 31.77 -8.96 29.13
CA GLY A 39 31.91 -7.51 29.08
C GLY A 39 32.14 -7.03 27.65
N ALA A 40 31.10 -7.09 26.80
CA ALA A 40 31.01 -6.25 25.63
C ALA A 40 30.74 -4.83 26.15
N GLY A 41 31.81 -4.05 26.34
CA GLY A 41 31.72 -2.70 26.90
C GLY A 41 30.59 -1.88 26.25
N PRO A 42 29.92 -0.98 27.01
CA PRO A 42 28.68 -0.30 26.60
C PRO A 42 28.83 0.50 25.30
N PHE A 43 30.06 0.76 24.86
CA PHE A 43 30.38 1.45 23.62
C PHE A 43 30.25 0.56 22.36
N ARG A 44 30.46 -0.75 22.46
CA ARG A 44 30.42 -1.66 21.30
C ARG A 44 28.98 -2.02 20.93
N SER A 45 28.16 -2.32 21.93
CA SER A 45 26.72 -2.55 21.77
C SER A 45 25.98 -1.30 21.30
N ARG A 46 26.34 -0.12 21.82
CA ARG A 46 25.74 1.17 21.43
C ARG A 46 26.10 1.57 19.99
N ARG A 47 27.31 1.26 19.51
CA ARG A 47 27.69 1.46 18.10
C ARG A 47 26.93 0.53 17.16
N VAL A 48 26.73 -0.73 17.54
CA VAL A 48 25.91 -1.68 16.77
C VAL A 48 24.45 -1.22 16.73
N ALA A 49 23.88 -0.82 17.87
CA ALA A 49 22.52 -0.29 17.95
C ALA A 49 22.33 0.98 17.10
N LEU A 50 23.29 1.91 17.15
CA LEU A 50 23.29 3.10 16.28
C LEU A 50 23.41 2.74 14.80
N GLY A 51 24.24 1.76 14.44
CA GLY A 51 24.38 1.28 13.07
C GLY A 51 23.09 0.66 12.54
N VAL A 52 22.41 -0.17 13.35
CA VAL A 52 21.11 -0.75 13.01
C VAL A 52 20.04 0.34 12.89
N ALA A 53 19.98 1.28 13.83
CA ALA A 53 19.04 2.39 13.77
C ALA A 53 19.25 3.26 12.52
N LEU A 54 20.52 3.55 12.16
CA LEU A 54 20.86 4.28 10.95
C LEU A 54 20.46 3.50 9.69
N ALA A 55 20.71 2.19 9.65
CA ALA A 55 20.32 1.34 8.53
C ALA A 55 18.79 1.30 8.35
N VAL A 56 18.04 1.19 9.45
CA VAL A 56 16.57 1.25 9.44
C VAL A 56 16.08 2.64 9.01
N ALA A 57 16.70 3.71 9.49
CA ALA A 57 16.34 5.08 9.10
C ALA A 57 16.60 5.34 7.61
N LEU A 58 17.75 4.91 7.08
CA LEU A 58 18.09 5.03 5.66
C LEU A 58 17.20 4.14 4.79
N GLY A 59 16.90 2.91 5.23
CA GLY A 59 15.95 2.02 4.55
C GLY A 59 14.53 2.60 4.53
N GLY A 60 14.09 3.18 5.64
CA GLY A 60 12.82 3.89 5.75
C GLY A 60 12.77 5.10 4.81
N LEU A 61 13.75 6.00 4.88
CA LEU A 61 13.85 7.16 3.99
C LEU A 61 13.89 6.77 2.51
N GLY A 62 14.57 5.68 2.15
CA GLY A 62 14.57 5.16 0.79
C GLY A 62 13.20 4.67 0.34
N ALA A 63 12.55 3.81 1.14
CA ALA A 63 11.22 3.28 0.82
C ALA A 63 10.16 4.39 0.76
N PHE A 64 10.10 5.26 1.76
CA PHE A 64 9.18 6.41 1.80
C PHE A 64 9.50 7.45 0.73
N GLY A 65 10.77 7.65 0.39
CA GLY A 65 11.19 8.55 -0.68
C GLY A 65 10.69 8.09 -2.05
N THR A 66 10.80 6.79 -2.36
CA THR A 66 10.30 6.24 -3.65
C THR A 66 8.78 6.29 -3.75
N LEU A 67 8.06 6.00 -2.66
CA LEU A 67 6.60 6.07 -2.63
C LEU A 67 6.12 7.53 -2.73
N GLY A 68 6.75 8.44 -1.99
CA GLY A 68 6.48 9.87 -2.05
C GLY A 68 6.76 10.47 -3.43
N TRP A 69 7.81 10.02 -4.11
CA TRP A 69 8.14 10.43 -5.47
C TRP A 69 7.06 10.02 -6.47
N ARG A 70 6.59 8.77 -6.42
CA ARG A 70 5.50 8.28 -7.30
C ARG A 70 4.21 9.07 -7.14
N ILE A 71 3.87 9.42 -5.90
CA ILE A 71 2.69 10.25 -5.61
C ILE A 71 2.91 11.68 -6.14
N ALA A 72 4.08 12.26 -5.91
CA ALA A 72 4.41 13.59 -6.40
C ALA A 72 4.41 13.69 -7.93
N GLU A 73 4.82 12.63 -8.64
CA GLU A 73 4.83 12.55 -10.11
C GLU A 73 3.42 12.34 -10.70
N GLN A 74 2.47 11.84 -9.92
CA GLN A 74 1.12 11.49 -10.39
C GLN A 74 0.03 12.45 -9.92
N LYS A 75 0.24 13.21 -8.85
CA LYS A 75 -0.78 14.12 -8.28
C LYS A 75 -1.24 15.21 -9.26
N ASP A 76 -0.36 15.67 -10.16
CA ASP A 76 -0.64 16.73 -11.13
C ASP A 76 -1.11 16.13 -12.46
N THR A 77 -2.02 15.14 -12.38
CA THR A 77 -2.63 14.52 -13.55
C THR A 77 -3.69 15.44 -14.12
N ARG A 78 -3.69 15.60 -15.45
CA ARG A 78 -4.78 16.25 -16.19
C ARG A 78 -5.38 15.25 -17.18
N LEU A 79 -6.70 15.32 -17.34
CA LEU A 79 -7.46 14.52 -18.28
C LEU A 79 -8.19 15.45 -19.24
N ASP A 80 -7.91 15.28 -20.53
CA ASP A 80 -8.56 16.02 -21.61
C ASP A 80 -9.53 15.12 -22.38
N THR A 81 -10.58 15.71 -22.95
CA THR A 81 -11.49 14.99 -23.86
C THR A 81 -11.35 15.56 -25.27
N PRO A 82 -10.37 15.10 -26.07
CA PRO A 82 -10.17 15.61 -27.41
C PRO A 82 -11.34 15.22 -28.34
N GLN A 83 -11.49 15.96 -29.45
CA GLN A 83 -12.49 15.63 -30.48
C GLN A 83 -12.21 14.29 -31.18
N SER A 84 -10.95 13.83 -31.19
CA SER A 84 -10.56 12.54 -31.72
C SER A 84 -9.49 11.89 -30.85
N VAL A 85 -9.57 10.57 -30.69
CA VAL A 85 -8.63 9.80 -29.87
C VAL A 85 -8.52 8.37 -30.39
N ALA A 86 -7.30 7.87 -30.60
CA ALA A 86 -7.05 6.49 -31.04
C ALA A 86 -7.92 6.05 -32.25
N GLY A 87 -8.13 6.95 -33.22
CA GLY A 87 -8.98 6.71 -34.40
C GLY A 87 -10.48 6.87 -34.18
N LEU A 88 -10.93 7.07 -32.94
CA LEU A 88 -12.32 7.36 -32.60
C LEU A 88 -12.61 8.85 -32.65
N THR A 89 -13.87 9.21 -32.88
CA THR A 89 -14.37 10.60 -32.89
C THR A 89 -15.39 10.79 -31.78
N ARG A 90 -15.30 11.90 -31.04
CA ARG A 90 -16.25 12.20 -29.95
C ARG A 90 -17.64 12.43 -30.54
N ASP A 91 -18.64 11.79 -29.96
CA ASP A 91 -20.03 12.10 -30.24
C ASP A 91 -20.54 13.18 -29.30
N ASP A 92 -20.85 14.32 -29.90
CA ASP A 92 -21.36 15.51 -29.26
C ASP A 92 -22.89 15.67 -29.45
N SER A 93 -23.59 14.60 -29.90
CA SER A 93 -25.06 14.57 -29.94
C SER A 93 -25.67 14.67 -28.54
N GLU A 94 -26.90 15.20 -28.45
CA GLU A 94 -27.62 15.36 -27.17
C GLU A 94 -27.80 14.02 -26.43
N GLY A 95 -28.14 12.95 -27.17
CA GLY A 95 -28.27 11.62 -26.59
C GLY A 95 -26.97 11.10 -25.98
N ALA A 96 -25.85 11.25 -26.69
CA ALA A 96 -24.54 10.85 -26.16
C ALA A 96 -24.14 11.66 -24.93
N ARG A 97 -24.38 12.98 -24.93
CA ARG A 97 -24.11 13.83 -23.76
C ARG A 97 -24.95 13.41 -22.56
N SER A 98 -26.23 13.11 -22.76
CA SER A 98 -27.10 12.63 -21.68
C SER A 98 -26.61 11.29 -21.10
N THR A 99 -26.23 10.33 -21.94
CA THR A 99 -25.64 9.07 -21.49
C THR A 99 -24.33 9.28 -20.74
N ALA A 100 -23.44 10.11 -21.28
CA ALA A 100 -22.18 10.47 -20.64
C ALA A 100 -22.38 11.14 -19.27
N ASP A 101 -23.34 12.06 -19.16
CA ASP A 101 -23.66 12.75 -17.91
C ASP A 101 -24.23 11.79 -16.86
N TYR A 102 -25.06 10.83 -17.26
CA TYR A 102 -25.59 9.80 -16.37
C TYR A 102 -24.45 8.95 -15.80
N LEU A 103 -23.58 8.42 -16.66
CA LEU A 103 -22.45 7.57 -16.25
C LEU A 103 -21.43 8.35 -15.39
N ARG A 104 -21.12 9.59 -15.76
CA ARG A 104 -20.28 10.48 -14.94
C ARG A 104 -20.86 10.67 -13.55
N SER A 105 -22.17 10.91 -13.45
CA SER A 105 -22.81 11.20 -12.17
C SER A 105 -22.84 9.97 -11.27
N GLY A 106 -23.07 8.77 -11.83
CA GLY A 106 -22.90 7.52 -11.08
C GLY A 106 -21.48 7.36 -10.57
N PHE A 107 -20.48 7.49 -11.47
CA PHE A 107 -19.08 7.38 -11.10
C PHE A 107 -18.63 8.36 -10.02
N ALA A 108 -19.02 9.63 -10.13
CA ALA A 108 -18.67 10.67 -9.16
C ALA A 108 -19.42 10.54 -7.82
N ALA A 109 -20.51 9.76 -7.76
CA ALA A 109 -21.15 9.43 -6.49
C ALA A 109 -20.33 8.42 -5.68
N ASP A 110 -19.50 7.62 -6.36
CA ASP A 110 -18.73 6.53 -5.74
C ASP A 110 -17.32 6.92 -5.29
N ILE A 111 -16.77 8.00 -5.86
CA ILE A 111 -15.43 8.49 -5.55
C ILE A 111 -15.40 10.01 -5.48
N GLU A 112 -14.69 10.55 -4.48
CA GLU A 112 -14.48 11.98 -4.35
C GLU A 112 -13.45 12.44 -5.40
N LEU A 113 -13.95 13.09 -6.46
CA LEU A 113 -13.16 13.56 -7.59
C LEU A 113 -13.04 15.08 -7.59
N ASP A 114 -11.84 15.59 -7.83
CA ASP A 114 -11.58 17.02 -8.05
C ASP A 114 -12.15 17.47 -9.40
N TYR A 115 -12.15 16.55 -10.37
CA TYR A 115 -12.70 16.74 -11.70
C TYR A 115 -13.28 15.42 -12.19
N SER A 116 -14.47 15.45 -12.80
CA SER A 116 -15.09 14.29 -13.43
C SER A 116 -15.55 14.61 -14.84
N PHE A 117 -15.50 13.60 -15.71
CA PHE A 117 -15.99 13.69 -17.08
C PHE A 117 -16.71 12.40 -17.48
N GLY A 118 -17.60 12.55 -18.46
CA GLY A 118 -18.17 11.46 -19.24
C GLY A 118 -18.09 11.85 -20.70
N THR A 119 -17.81 10.90 -21.58
CA THR A 119 -17.75 11.14 -23.01
C THR A 119 -18.04 9.86 -23.80
N VAL A 120 -18.58 10.04 -24.99
CA VAL A 120 -18.90 8.95 -25.91
C VAL A 120 -18.05 9.14 -27.15
N TYR A 121 -17.38 8.08 -27.58
CA TYR A 121 -16.63 8.05 -28.82
C TYR A 121 -17.21 7.02 -29.78
N ARG A 122 -17.20 7.33 -31.06
CA ARG A 122 -17.59 6.41 -32.13
C ARG A 122 -16.41 6.11 -33.04
N ASP A 123 -16.37 4.88 -33.53
CA ASP A 123 -15.49 4.50 -34.60
C ASP A 123 -16.10 4.97 -35.93
N PRO A 124 -15.48 5.92 -36.66
CA PRO A 124 -16.02 6.39 -37.94
C PRO A 124 -16.01 5.32 -39.02
N ALA A 125 -15.21 4.25 -38.87
CA ALA A 125 -15.16 3.11 -39.78
C ALA A 125 -15.96 1.90 -39.27
N GLY A 126 -16.49 1.96 -38.04
CA GLY A 126 -17.20 0.87 -37.39
C GLY A 126 -18.73 0.97 -37.49
N PRO A 127 -19.45 -0.02 -36.93
CA PRO A 127 -20.91 0.04 -36.80
C PRO A 127 -21.34 1.24 -35.95
N THR A 128 -22.42 1.92 -36.36
CA THR A 128 -22.97 3.10 -35.65
C THR A 128 -23.41 2.79 -34.22
N ASP A 129 -23.75 1.53 -33.95
CA ASP A 129 -24.40 1.07 -32.71
C ASP A 129 -23.39 0.49 -31.70
N SER A 130 -22.09 0.76 -31.87
CA SER A 130 -21.04 0.30 -30.95
C SER A 130 -20.19 1.46 -30.40
N PRO A 131 -20.81 2.44 -29.70
CA PRO A 131 -20.07 3.54 -29.11
C PRO A 131 -19.18 3.08 -27.95
N VAL A 132 -17.98 3.63 -27.86
CA VAL A 132 -17.10 3.50 -26.69
C VAL A 132 -17.50 4.57 -25.68
N LEU A 133 -17.88 4.14 -24.48
CA LEU A 133 -18.22 5.02 -23.38
C LEU A 133 -17.00 5.17 -22.48
N LEU A 134 -16.64 6.40 -22.11
CA LEU A 134 -15.55 6.69 -21.18
C LEU A 134 -16.05 7.63 -20.10
N PHE A 135 -15.75 7.31 -18.86
CA PHE A 135 -16.09 8.16 -17.73
C PHE A 135 -15.06 7.97 -16.62
N GLY A 136 -14.78 9.04 -15.90
CA GLY A 136 -13.67 9.05 -14.99
C GLY A 136 -13.36 10.42 -14.45
N GLY A 137 -12.22 10.55 -13.80
CA GLY A 137 -11.82 11.82 -13.21
C GLY A 137 -10.41 11.81 -12.63
N THR A 138 -10.05 12.97 -12.11
CA THR A 138 -8.82 13.15 -11.33
C THR A 138 -9.15 13.25 -9.86
N ALA A 139 -8.33 12.58 -9.04
CA ALA A 139 -8.40 12.61 -7.59
C ALA A 139 -7.07 12.17 -7.01
N LEU A 140 -6.81 12.54 -5.76
CA LEU A 140 -5.71 11.95 -5.00
C LEU A 140 -6.08 10.55 -4.50
N ILE A 141 -5.58 9.52 -5.19
CA ILE A 141 -5.92 8.12 -4.92
C ILE A 141 -4.76 7.45 -4.21
N TRP A 142 -4.96 6.95 -2.98
CA TRP A 142 -3.88 6.34 -2.20
C TRP A 142 -3.62 4.88 -2.54
N ARG A 143 -4.67 4.12 -2.91
CA ARG A 143 -4.57 2.69 -3.24
C ARG A 143 -5.25 2.40 -4.57
N PRO A 144 -4.59 2.73 -5.70
CA PRO A 144 -5.19 2.64 -7.03
C PRO A 144 -5.84 1.29 -7.32
N GLU A 145 -5.21 0.19 -6.93
CA GLU A 145 -5.76 -1.15 -7.14
C GLU A 145 -7.06 -1.40 -6.38
N ARG A 146 -7.11 -1.03 -5.10
CA ARG A 146 -8.27 -1.27 -4.24
C ARG A 146 -9.46 -0.42 -4.68
N ASP A 147 -9.19 0.83 -5.03
CA ASP A 147 -10.23 1.76 -5.43
C ASP A 147 -10.77 1.36 -6.81
N LEU A 148 -9.91 0.91 -7.73
CA LEU A 148 -10.32 0.33 -9.00
C LEU A 148 -11.18 -0.93 -8.83
N ASP A 149 -10.79 -1.86 -7.94
CA ASP A 149 -11.58 -3.06 -7.66
C ASP A 149 -12.96 -2.72 -7.08
N SER A 150 -13.04 -1.67 -6.25
CA SER A 150 -14.30 -1.19 -5.67
C SER A 150 -15.22 -0.63 -6.75
N LEU A 151 -14.68 0.17 -7.69
CA LEU A 151 -15.42 0.71 -8.84
C LEU A 151 -16.00 -0.42 -9.72
N PHE A 152 -15.22 -1.47 -10.01
CA PHE A 152 -15.72 -2.64 -10.74
C PHE A 152 -16.78 -3.42 -9.95
N GLY A 153 -16.65 -3.47 -8.63
CA GLY A 153 -17.62 -4.11 -7.74
C GLY A 153 -18.99 -3.43 -7.77
N LEU A 154 -19.03 -2.11 -7.84
CA LEU A 154 -20.26 -1.33 -7.82
C LEU A 154 -20.97 -1.30 -9.19
N MET A 155 -20.20 -1.26 -10.29
CA MET A 155 -20.77 -1.46 -11.63
C MET A 155 -21.52 -2.79 -11.78
N ALA A 156 -21.15 -3.80 -10.99
CA ALA A 156 -21.81 -5.10 -11.02
C ALA A 156 -23.30 -5.04 -10.65
N ASP A 157 -23.71 -4.00 -9.91
CA ASP A 157 -25.07 -3.82 -9.42
C ASP A 157 -25.95 -3.06 -10.44
N GLU A 158 -25.38 -2.17 -11.26
CA GLU A 158 -26.14 -1.32 -12.21
C GLU A 158 -26.10 -1.79 -13.67
N THR A 159 -24.95 -2.23 -14.18
CA THR A 159 -24.74 -2.60 -15.59
C THR A 159 -24.54 -4.11 -15.81
N GLY A 160 -24.73 -4.89 -14.74
CA GLY A 160 -24.54 -6.33 -14.72
C GLY A 160 -23.12 -6.72 -14.34
N LYS A 161 -23.00 -7.75 -13.48
CA LYS A 161 -21.73 -8.20 -12.91
C LYS A 161 -20.63 -8.42 -13.95
N VAL A 162 -19.56 -7.61 -13.85
CA VAL A 162 -18.31 -7.82 -14.57
C VAL A 162 -17.70 -9.15 -14.12
N ALA A 163 -17.47 -10.03 -15.09
CA ALA A 163 -16.88 -11.34 -14.93
C ALA A 163 -15.49 -11.39 -15.56
N GLY A 164 -14.67 -12.34 -15.13
CA GLY A 164 -13.34 -12.54 -15.71
C GLY A 164 -12.42 -11.33 -15.56
N LEU A 165 -12.63 -10.51 -14.52
CA LEU A 165 -11.79 -9.35 -14.24
C LEU A 165 -10.35 -9.82 -14.05
N ARG A 166 -9.44 -9.29 -14.86
CA ARG A 166 -8.00 -9.58 -14.80
C ARG A 166 -7.19 -8.33 -15.03
N GLU A 167 -5.99 -8.32 -14.47
CA GLU A 167 -5.02 -7.28 -14.73
C GLU A 167 -4.48 -7.37 -16.16
N VAL A 168 -4.27 -6.21 -16.77
CA VAL A 168 -3.66 -6.02 -18.08
C VAL A 168 -2.57 -4.95 -17.99
N SER A 169 -1.69 -4.87 -18.98
CA SER A 169 -0.60 -3.88 -18.98
C SER A 169 -1.13 -2.43 -18.92
N ALA A 170 -0.84 -1.70 -17.84
CA ALA A 170 -1.18 -0.29 -17.69
C ALA A 170 -0.39 0.68 -18.61
N GLY A 171 0.65 0.18 -19.30
CA GLY A 171 1.48 0.97 -20.22
C GLY A 171 2.49 1.87 -19.52
N ARG A 172 3.07 2.82 -20.26
CA ARG A 172 4.17 3.69 -19.79
C ARG A 172 3.80 4.62 -18.64
N LEU A 173 2.52 4.94 -18.48
CA LEU A 173 2.03 5.76 -17.38
C LEU A 173 2.02 4.99 -16.04
N GLY A 174 2.13 3.66 -16.05
CA GLY A 174 2.08 2.86 -14.83
C GLY A 174 0.72 2.93 -14.14
N GLY A 175 0.69 2.65 -12.83
CA GLY A 175 -0.56 2.40 -12.12
C GLY A 175 -1.09 1.00 -12.45
N VAL A 176 -2.38 0.78 -12.24
CA VAL A 176 -3.06 -0.48 -12.50
C VAL A 176 -4.06 -0.34 -13.63
N MET A 177 -4.26 -1.41 -14.39
CA MET A 177 -5.33 -1.50 -15.38
C MET A 177 -5.93 -2.89 -15.32
N LYS A 178 -7.25 -2.98 -15.23
CA LYS A 178 -7.99 -4.24 -15.19
C LYS A 178 -9.08 -4.21 -16.25
N CYS A 179 -9.39 -5.38 -16.81
CA CYS A 179 -10.47 -5.55 -17.77
C CYS A 179 -11.24 -6.83 -17.50
N GLY A 180 -12.53 -6.81 -17.82
CA GLY A 180 -13.43 -7.96 -17.74
C GLY A 180 -14.60 -7.80 -18.69
N THR A 181 -15.56 -8.71 -18.63
CA THR A 181 -16.74 -8.72 -19.51
C THR A 181 -18.01 -8.73 -18.70
N THR A 182 -19.02 -7.94 -19.08
CA THR A 182 -20.37 -8.07 -18.49
C THR A 182 -21.05 -9.32 -19.02
N ARG A 183 -21.92 -9.93 -18.20
CA ARG A 183 -22.76 -11.06 -18.64
C ARG A 183 -24.05 -10.51 -19.27
N GLY A 184 -24.38 -10.91 -20.50
CA GLY A 184 -25.58 -10.50 -21.23
C GLY A 184 -25.51 -10.88 -22.71
N THR A 185 -26.62 -10.78 -23.44
CA THR A 185 -26.72 -11.11 -24.87
C THR A 185 -25.92 -10.16 -25.78
N GLU A 186 -25.61 -8.96 -25.31
CA GLU A 186 -24.79 -7.95 -26.00
C GLU A 186 -23.53 -7.61 -25.18
N GLY A 187 -22.85 -8.63 -24.64
CA GLY A 187 -21.77 -8.49 -23.66
C GLY A 187 -20.75 -7.39 -24.01
N PHE A 188 -20.53 -6.48 -23.06
CA PHE A 188 -19.54 -5.41 -23.18
C PHE A 188 -18.25 -5.84 -22.49
N THR A 189 -17.12 -5.47 -23.09
CA THR A 189 -15.86 -5.47 -22.35
C THR A 189 -15.75 -4.17 -21.58
N VAL A 190 -15.47 -4.27 -20.28
CA VAL A 190 -15.23 -3.11 -19.41
C VAL A 190 -13.77 -3.12 -19.00
N CYS A 191 -13.10 -2.00 -19.22
CA CYS A 191 -11.74 -1.78 -18.76
C CYS A 191 -11.69 -0.56 -17.85
N GLY A 192 -10.77 -0.56 -16.89
CA GLY A 192 -10.56 0.54 -15.97
C GLY A 192 -9.10 0.66 -15.62
N TRP A 193 -8.62 1.90 -15.48
CA TRP A 193 -7.30 2.18 -14.93
C TRP A 193 -7.43 3.05 -13.69
N ALA A 194 -6.46 2.90 -12.80
CA ALA A 194 -6.25 3.81 -11.70
C ALA A 194 -4.76 4.03 -11.49
N ASP A 195 -4.40 5.27 -11.21
CA ASP A 195 -3.11 5.67 -10.66
C ASP A 195 -3.34 6.67 -9.52
N HIS A 196 -2.28 7.24 -8.94
CA HIS A 196 -2.44 8.12 -7.79
C HIS A 196 -3.11 9.47 -8.09
N GLY A 197 -3.35 9.80 -9.36
CA GLY A 197 -3.96 11.06 -9.79
C GLY A 197 -5.25 10.93 -10.59
N SER A 198 -5.63 9.71 -11.00
CA SER A 198 -6.80 9.49 -11.85
C SER A 198 -7.37 8.09 -11.74
N ALA A 199 -8.68 8.00 -11.95
CA ALA A 199 -9.39 6.75 -12.18
C ALA A 199 -10.37 6.95 -13.34
N VAL A 200 -10.33 6.04 -14.32
CA VAL A 200 -11.21 6.08 -15.50
C VAL A 200 -11.66 4.68 -15.84
N MET A 201 -12.91 4.56 -16.26
CA MET A 201 -13.51 3.35 -16.79
C MET A 201 -13.99 3.57 -18.23
N GLY A 202 -13.92 2.50 -19.01
CA GLY A 202 -14.34 2.45 -20.39
C GLY A 202 -15.17 1.21 -20.67
N MET A 203 -16.25 1.38 -21.43
CA MET A 203 -17.09 0.29 -21.92
C MET A 203 -16.92 0.16 -23.44
N PHE A 204 -16.64 -1.06 -23.88
CA PHE A 204 -16.25 -1.39 -25.24
C PHE A 204 -17.20 -2.47 -25.77
N PRO A 205 -18.23 -2.08 -26.53
CA PRO A 205 -19.13 -3.04 -27.18
C PRO A 205 -18.38 -3.87 -28.22
N ASN A 206 -18.75 -5.15 -28.35
CA ASN A 206 -18.30 -6.03 -29.43
C ASN A 206 -16.77 -6.14 -29.59
N ARG A 207 -16.01 -5.97 -28.51
CA ARG A 207 -14.54 -6.10 -28.49
C ARG A 207 -14.09 -7.17 -27.52
N SER A 208 -13.05 -7.91 -27.89
CA SER A 208 -12.37 -8.82 -26.98
C SER A 208 -11.69 -8.04 -25.85
N VAL A 209 -11.35 -8.72 -24.75
CA VAL A 209 -10.62 -8.11 -23.62
C VAL A 209 -9.28 -7.53 -24.06
N ASP A 210 -8.54 -8.22 -24.94
CA ASP A 210 -7.23 -7.76 -25.38
C ASP A 210 -7.33 -6.56 -26.33
N ASP A 211 -8.31 -6.56 -27.25
CA ASP A 211 -8.53 -5.42 -28.15
C ASP A 211 -8.99 -4.17 -27.39
N ALA A 212 -9.89 -4.35 -26.42
CA ALA A 212 -10.35 -3.27 -25.56
C ALA A 212 -9.21 -2.73 -24.69
N ALA A 213 -8.40 -3.59 -24.07
CA ALA A 213 -7.24 -3.18 -23.29
C ALA A 213 -6.22 -2.40 -24.14
N GLY A 214 -5.94 -2.88 -25.36
CA GLY A 214 -5.05 -2.22 -26.30
C GLY A 214 -5.55 -0.84 -26.73
N LEU A 215 -6.84 -0.71 -27.03
CA LEU A 215 -7.47 0.57 -27.38
C LEU A 215 -7.52 1.52 -26.18
N PHE A 216 -7.90 1.03 -25.00
CA PHE A 216 -8.02 1.82 -23.79
C PHE A 216 -6.67 2.39 -23.33
N ARG A 217 -5.58 1.63 -23.50
CA ARG A 217 -4.22 2.15 -23.29
C ARG A 217 -3.85 3.28 -24.25
N GLN A 218 -4.18 3.14 -25.54
CA GLN A 218 -3.95 4.21 -26.52
C GLN A 218 -4.75 5.47 -26.18
N ILE A 219 -6.00 5.30 -25.75
CA ILE A 219 -6.84 6.40 -25.27
C ILE A 219 -6.18 7.08 -24.07
N ARG A 220 -5.79 6.32 -23.04
CA ARG A 220 -5.11 6.85 -21.85
C ARG A 220 -3.88 7.69 -22.21
N GLU A 221 -3.04 7.18 -23.11
CA GLU A 221 -1.82 7.89 -23.53
C GLU A 221 -2.09 9.22 -24.25
N ALA A 222 -3.27 9.37 -24.85
CA ALA A 222 -3.67 10.57 -25.55
C ALA A 222 -4.45 11.55 -24.66
N ILE A 223 -5.22 11.06 -23.69
CA ILE A 223 -6.05 11.91 -22.82
C ILE A 223 -5.39 12.30 -21.51
N GLN A 224 -4.42 11.53 -21.03
CA GLN A 224 -3.79 11.74 -19.74
C GLN A 224 -2.41 12.38 -19.88
N THR A 225 -2.23 13.51 -19.22
CA THR A 225 -0.93 14.18 -19.09
C THR A 225 -0.55 14.34 -17.62
N ARG A 226 0.76 14.45 -17.34
CA ARG A 226 1.32 14.69 -16.01
C ARG A 226 2.16 15.97 -16.06
N GLY A 227 2.00 16.82 -15.04
CA GLY A 227 2.73 18.08 -14.86
C GLY A 227 4.07 17.91 -14.16
#